data_AF-A0A9D4TI65-F1
#
_entry.id   AF-A0A9D4TI65-F1
#
_cell.length_a   1.000
_cell.length_b   1.000
_cell.length_c   1.000
_cell.angle_alpha   90.00
_cell.angle_beta   90.00
_cell.angle_gamma   90.00
#
_symmetry.space_group_name_H-M   'P 1'
#
loop_
_entity.id
_entity.type
_entity.pdbx_description
1 polymer ?
#
loop_
_entity_poly.entity_id
_entity_poly.type
_entity_poly.pdbx_seq_one_letter_code
_entity_poly.pdbx_strand_id
1 'polypeptide(L)'
;MSKASTIAGWAFGLAFWLSLSGSILVLCGLAALQNMCDDVPLIPMRRRLLQLPPFLTSTCALAYSFQWWGWALQTAFLALTTAYYVARFKSSGVMIMGGCATVLAMQFANDQLLGMDTASGKAFSRATVTFVGWLLACTGNFGMMVASAHLEAPSPCTKGDAQCPAAAAKATQAETATEVAASTA
;
A
#
# COMPACT_ATOMS: atom_id res chain seq x y z
N MET A 1 16.08 18.26 -16.29
CA MET A 1 15.86 17.82 -14.89
C MET A 1 16.18 18.97 -13.95
N SER A 2 15.15 19.51 -13.30
CA SER A 2 15.32 20.49 -12.21
C SER A 2 15.95 19.82 -10.97
N LYS A 3 16.71 20.57 -10.16
CA LYS A 3 17.22 20.09 -8.84
C LYS A 3 16.08 19.53 -7.97
N ALA A 4 14.88 20.11 -8.07
CA ALA A 4 13.69 19.66 -7.37
C ALA A 4 13.25 18.24 -7.81
N SER A 5 13.33 17.92 -9.10
CA SER A 5 12.98 16.60 -9.63
C SER A 5 13.94 15.52 -9.16
N THR A 6 15.24 15.83 -9.02
CA THR A 6 16.24 14.89 -8.50
C THR A 6 15.98 14.58 -7.04
N ILE A 7 15.68 15.60 -6.23
CA ILE A 7 15.35 15.41 -4.79
C ILE A 7 14.07 14.59 -4.65
N ALA A 8 13.04 14.86 -5.44
CA ALA A 8 11.81 14.08 -5.46
C ALA A 8 12.06 12.60 -5.84
N GLY A 9 12.96 12.34 -6.78
CA GLY A 9 13.38 10.98 -7.15
C GLY A 9 14.03 10.22 -5.98
N TRP A 10 14.94 10.87 -5.25
CA TRP A 10 15.55 10.27 -4.06
C TRP A 10 14.54 10.05 -2.94
N ALA A 11 13.67 11.03 -2.67
CA ALA A 11 12.61 10.91 -1.68
C ALA A 11 11.65 9.75 -2.01
N PHE A 12 11.27 9.62 -3.29
CA PHE A 12 10.44 8.51 -3.77
C PHE A 12 11.14 7.16 -3.56
N GLY A 13 12.41 7.04 -3.94
CA GLY A 13 13.18 5.81 -3.75
C GLY A 13 13.30 5.41 -2.28
N LEU A 14 13.60 6.37 -1.39
CA LEU A 14 13.65 6.11 0.05
C LEU A 14 12.29 5.69 0.61
N ALA A 15 11.22 6.37 0.21
CA ALA A 15 9.86 6.04 0.63
C ALA A 15 9.41 4.65 0.13
N PHE A 16 9.83 4.25 -1.07
CA PHE A 16 9.63 2.90 -1.60
C PHE A 16 10.32 1.84 -0.75
N TRP A 17 11.61 2.04 -0.41
CA TRP A 17 12.34 1.10 0.45
C TRP A 17 11.76 1.02 1.86
N LEU A 18 11.27 2.14 2.40
CA LEU A 18 10.57 2.19 3.67
C LEU A 18 9.27 1.38 3.62
N SER A 19 8.51 1.52 2.53
CA SER A 19 7.26 0.79 2.33
C SER A 19 7.48 -0.72 2.12
N LEU A 20 8.51 -1.09 1.35
CA LEU A 20 8.90 -2.48 1.13
C LEU A 20 9.37 -3.16 2.41
N SER A 21 10.25 -2.51 3.17
CA SER A 21 10.70 -3.05 4.48
C SER A 21 9.54 -3.18 5.47
N GLY A 22 8.63 -2.21 5.50
CA GLY A 22 7.37 -2.31 6.24
C GLY A 22 6.54 -3.53 5.82
N SER A 23 6.34 -3.75 4.52
CA SER A 23 5.59 -4.90 4.01
C SER A 23 6.22 -6.25 4.37
N ILE A 24 7.55 -6.35 4.37
CA ILE A 24 8.28 -7.56 4.81
C ILE A 24 8.07 -7.80 6.30
N LEU A 25 8.15 -6.75 7.12
CA LEU A 25 7.91 -6.86 8.57
C LEU A 25 6.46 -7.25 8.87
N VAL A 26 5.49 -6.72 8.13
CA VAL A 26 4.08 -7.16 8.22
C VAL A 26 3.96 -8.64 7.87
N LEU A 27 4.59 -9.11 6.78
CA LEU A 27 4.55 -10.52 6.41
C LEU A 27 5.11 -11.42 7.53
N CYS A 28 6.29 -11.08 8.05
CA CYS A 28 6.92 -11.82 9.14
C CYS A 28 6.08 -11.79 10.42
N GLY A 29 5.52 -10.62 10.76
CA GLY A 29 4.66 -10.44 11.92
C GLY A 29 3.36 -11.23 11.83
N LEU A 30 2.66 -11.16 10.69
CA LEU A 30 1.43 -11.92 10.41
C LEU A 30 1.67 -13.42 10.41
N ALA A 31 2.73 -13.89 9.75
CA ALA A 31 3.11 -15.30 9.77
C ALA A 31 3.42 -15.79 11.19
N ALA A 32 4.15 -14.97 11.98
CA ALA A 32 4.45 -15.30 13.36
C ALA A 32 3.20 -15.30 14.25
N LEU A 33 2.27 -14.35 14.07
CA LEU A 33 0.99 -14.31 14.80
C LEU A 33 0.14 -15.54 14.46
N GLN A 34 0.06 -15.90 13.17
CA GLN A 34 -0.68 -17.08 12.73
C GLN A 34 -0.08 -18.38 13.27
N ASN A 35 1.25 -18.50 13.35
CA ASN A 35 1.90 -19.68 13.93
C ASN A 35 1.67 -19.80 15.46
N MET A 36 1.23 -18.76 16.18
CA MET A 36 0.87 -18.92 17.60
C MET A 36 -0.48 -19.58 17.79
N CYS A 37 -1.33 -19.58 16.76
CA CYS A 37 -2.68 -20.10 16.86
C CYS A 37 -2.75 -21.62 17.02
N ASP A 38 -1.69 -22.33 16.63
CA ASP A 38 -1.57 -23.77 16.84
C ASP A 38 -1.15 -24.10 18.28
N ASP A 39 -0.50 -23.16 19.00
CA ASP A 39 0.14 -23.40 20.30
C ASP A 39 -0.59 -22.78 21.51
N VAL A 40 -1.37 -21.70 21.32
CA VAL A 40 -2.01 -20.96 22.43
C VAL A 40 -3.40 -20.47 22.00
N PRO A 41 -4.46 -20.70 22.79
CA PRO A 41 -5.73 -20.02 22.57
C PRO A 41 -5.52 -18.51 22.79
N LEU A 42 -5.40 -17.75 21.70
CA LEU A 42 -5.26 -16.29 21.72
C LEU A 42 -6.54 -15.65 22.27
N ILE A 43 -6.56 -15.44 23.58
CA ILE A 43 -7.52 -14.62 24.30
C ILE A 43 -6.99 -13.17 24.25
N PRO A 44 -7.19 -12.42 23.14
CA PRO A 44 -7.80 -11.10 23.36
C PRO A 44 -8.74 -10.61 22.26
N MET A 45 -8.81 -11.26 21.09
CA MET A 45 -9.86 -10.97 20.07
C MET A 45 -11.27 -11.31 20.60
N ARG A 46 -11.37 -11.92 21.79
CA ARG A 46 -12.60 -12.27 22.49
C ARG A 46 -13.60 -11.11 22.54
N ARG A 47 -13.21 -9.83 22.60
CA ARG A 47 -14.19 -8.73 22.60
C ARG A 47 -14.89 -8.49 21.25
N ARG A 48 -14.24 -8.72 20.10
CA ARG A 48 -14.93 -8.76 18.78
C ARG A 48 -15.61 -10.12 18.54
N LEU A 49 -15.04 -11.21 19.08
CA LEU A 49 -15.58 -12.57 18.94
C LEU A 49 -16.76 -12.90 19.86
N LEU A 50 -16.92 -12.20 20.99
CA LEU A 50 -18.07 -12.31 21.89
C LEU A 50 -19.36 -11.70 21.30
N GLN A 51 -19.27 -11.04 20.15
CA GLN A 51 -20.42 -10.58 19.35
C GLN A 51 -20.73 -11.51 18.17
N LEU A 52 -19.91 -12.53 17.90
CA LEU A 52 -20.17 -13.50 16.84
C LEU A 52 -20.94 -14.70 17.42
N PRO A 53 -22.03 -15.12 16.77
CA PRO A 53 -22.85 -16.22 17.26
C PRO A 53 -22.04 -17.53 17.33
N PRO A 54 -22.37 -18.44 18.26
CA PRO A 54 -21.56 -19.62 18.64
C PRO A 54 -21.35 -20.67 17.53
N PHE A 55 -21.96 -20.50 16.36
CA PHE A 55 -21.82 -21.36 15.18
C PHE A 55 -20.63 -20.96 14.29
N LEU A 56 -20.05 -19.77 14.51
CA LEU A 56 -18.82 -19.30 13.87
C LEU A 56 -17.66 -19.48 14.85
N THR A 57 -17.21 -20.72 15.03
CA THR A 57 -15.89 -20.98 15.61
C THR A 57 -14.86 -20.32 14.71
N SER A 58 -14.45 -19.08 15.04
CA SER A 58 -13.47 -18.35 14.24
C SER A 58 -12.15 -19.12 14.29
N THR A 59 -11.83 -19.81 13.20
CA THR A 59 -10.46 -20.29 13.02
C THR A 59 -9.54 -19.08 13.00
N CYS A 60 -8.33 -19.20 13.53
CA CYS A 60 -7.36 -18.11 13.48
C CYS A 60 -7.10 -17.59 12.06
N ALA A 61 -7.21 -18.48 11.06
CA ALA A 61 -7.16 -18.13 9.65
C ALA A 61 -8.22 -17.07 9.27
N LEU A 62 -9.42 -17.16 9.85
CA LEU A 62 -10.51 -16.22 9.60
C LEU A 62 -10.30 -14.90 10.35
N ALA A 63 -9.74 -14.93 11.56
CA ALA A 63 -9.45 -13.74 12.36
C ALA A 63 -8.40 -12.80 11.71
N TYR A 64 -7.38 -13.37 11.07
CA TYR A 64 -6.33 -12.60 10.38
C TYR A 64 -6.57 -12.47 8.86
N SER A 65 -7.64 -13.06 8.33
CA SER A 65 -7.94 -13.05 6.88
C SER A 65 -7.91 -11.62 6.31
N PHE A 66 -8.52 -10.67 7.02
CA PHE A 66 -8.59 -9.28 6.57
C PHE A 66 -7.21 -8.58 6.61
N GLN A 67 -6.33 -8.93 7.55
CA GLN A 67 -4.97 -8.40 7.59
C GLN A 67 -4.09 -8.99 6.49
N TRP A 68 -4.29 -10.27 6.13
CA TRP A 68 -3.65 -10.90 4.97
C TRP A 68 -4.10 -10.27 3.66
N TRP A 69 -5.39 -9.96 3.51
CA TRP A 69 -5.91 -9.20 2.37
C TRP A 69 -5.32 -7.80 2.31
N GLY A 70 -5.21 -7.13 3.46
CA GLY A 70 -4.51 -5.86 3.59
C GLY A 70 -3.07 -5.91 3.08
N TRP A 71 -2.35 -6.96 3.47
CA TRP A 71 -0.95 -7.15 3.06
C TRP A 71 -0.85 -7.47 1.56
N ALA A 72 -1.77 -8.27 1.02
CA ALA A 72 -1.87 -8.53 -0.41
C ALA A 72 -2.13 -7.25 -1.21
N LEU A 73 -3.00 -6.36 -0.71
CA LEU A 73 -3.23 -5.06 -1.33
C LEU A 73 -1.97 -4.18 -1.30
N GLN A 74 -1.25 -4.17 -0.18
CA GLN A 74 0.01 -3.44 -0.02
C GLN A 74 1.09 -3.92 -0.99
N THR A 75 1.25 -5.24 -1.16
CA THR A 75 2.22 -5.80 -2.11
C THR A 75 1.83 -5.55 -3.56
N ALA A 76 0.54 -5.64 -3.90
CA ALA A 76 0.04 -5.26 -5.21
C ALA A 76 0.30 -3.77 -5.51
N PHE A 77 0.11 -2.88 -4.53
CA PHE A 77 0.46 -1.47 -4.66
C PHE A 77 1.97 -1.27 -4.92
N LEU A 78 2.84 -1.94 -4.17
CA LEU A 78 4.29 -1.88 -4.40
C LEU A 78 4.66 -2.36 -5.81
N ALA A 79 4.11 -3.49 -6.25
CA ALA A 79 4.36 -4.04 -7.58
C ALA A 79 3.89 -3.09 -8.70
N LEU A 80 2.69 -2.53 -8.57
CA LEU A 80 2.15 -1.54 -9.52
C LEU A 80 2.95 -0.25 -9.51
N THR A 81 3.45 0.18 -8.35
CA THR A 81 4.32 1.36 -8.23
C THR A 81 5.67 1.14 -8.91
N THR A 82 6.26 -0.06 -8.77
CA THR A 82 7.47 -0.43 -9.51
C THR A 82 7.21 -0.45 -11.01
N ALA A 83 6.11 -1.08 -11.46
CA ALA A 83 5.73 -1.12 -12.86
C ALA A 83 5.49 0.29 -13.43
N TYR A 84 4.80 1.16 -12.70
CA TYR A 84 4.60 2.58 -13.01
C TYR A 84 5.93 3.32 -13.19
N TYR A 85 6.87 3.12 -12.26
CA TYR A 85 8.16 3.80 -12.29
C TYR A 85 9.02 3.36 -13.46
N VAL A 86 9.04 2.06 -13.76
CA VAL A 86 9.80 1.48 -14.87
C VAL A 86 9.20 1.84 -16.22
N ALA A 87 7.89 1.68 -16.39
CA ALA A 87 7.21 1.92 -17.66
C ALA A 87 6.83 3.39 -17.90
N ARG A 88 7.13 4.29 -16.94
CA ARG A 88 6.93 5.75 -17.06
C ARG A 88 5.52 6.14 -17.51
N PHE A 89 4.49 5.39 -17.13
CA PHE A 89 3.09 5.73 -17.45
C PHE A 89 2.43 6.36 -16.23
N LYS A 90 1.63 7.42 -16.40
CA LYS A 90 0.86 8.00 -15.31
C LYS A 90 -0.50 7.31 -15.18
N SER A 91 -0.83 6.77 -14.00
CA SER A 91 -2.14 6.17 -13.72
C SER A 91 -2.69 6.62 -12.36
N SER A 92 -3.81 7.33 -12.38
CA SER A 92 -4.53 7.75 -11.17
C SER A 92 -5.00 6.57 -10.33
N GLY A 93 -5.22 5.39 -10.95
CA GLY A 93 -5.63 4.18 -10.25
C GLY A 93 -4.59 3.68 -9.25
N VAL A 94 -3.30 3.83 -9.56
CA VAL A 94 -2.20 3.43 -8.65
C VAL A 94 -2.20 4.32 -7.40
N MET A 95 -2.47 5.61 -7.54
CA MET A 95 -2.55 6.55 -6.42
C MET A 95 -3.77 6.28 -5.52
N ILE A 96 -4.93 5.97 -6.12
CA ILE A 96 -6.13 5.58 -5.36
C ILE A 96 -5.86 4.29 -4.56
N MET A 97 -5.25 3.29 -5.22
CA MET A 97 -4.88 2.04 -4.56
C MET A 97 -3.86 2.26 -3.43
N GLY A 98 -2.87 3.13 -3.64
CA GLY A 98 -1.92 3.55 -2.61
C GLY A 98 -2.59 4.26 -1.43
N GLY A 99 -3.56 5.13 -1.70
CA GLY A 99 -4.39 5.77 -0.68
C GLY A 99 -5.16 4.75 0.17
N CYS A 100 -5.86 3.82 -0.48
CA CYS A 100 -6.58 2.74 0.21
C CYS A 100 -5.64 1.86 1.05
N ALA A 101 -4.50 1.47 0.49
CA ALA A 101 -3.50 0.67 1.21
C ALA A 101 -2.94 1.42 2.43
N THR A 102 -2.75 2.74 2.32
CA THR A 102 -2.29 3.60 3.43
C THR A 102 -3.31 3.66 4.56
N VAL A 103 -4.58 3.88 4.24
CA VAL A 103 -5.66 3.95 5.25
C VAL A 103 -5.83 2.60 5.96
N LEU A 104 -5.81 1.50 5.22
CA LEU A 104 -5.88 0.16 5.80
C LEU A 104 -4.67 -0.13 6.69
N ALA A 105 -3.47 0.23 6.26
CA ALA A 105 -2.26 0.09 7.07
C ALA A 105 -2.35 0.87 8.38
N MET A 106 -2.90 2.09 8.38
CA MET A 106 -3.15 2.87 9.60
C MET A 106 -4.17 2.18 10.52
N GLN A 107 -5.27 1.67 9.96
CA GLN A 107 -6.28 0.93 10.72
C GLN A 107 -5.69 -0.33 11.36
N PHE A 108 -4.88 -1.09 10.62
CA PHE A 108 -4.22 -2.29 11.16
C PHE A 108 -3.14 -1.96 12.19
N ALA A 109 -2.37 -0.89 12.01
CA ALA A 109 -1.46 -0.42 13.04
C ALA A 109 -2.21 -0.09 14.33
N ASN A 110 -3.33 0.62 14.24
CA ASN A 110 -4.16 0.94 15.40
C ASN A 110 -4.76 -0.31 16.08
N ASP A 111 -5.27 -1.26 15.28
CA ASP A 111 -5.78 -2.54 15.81
C ASP A 111 -4.67 -3.36 16.52
N GLN A 112 -3.44 -3.35 16.01
CA GLN A 112 -2.30 -4.01 16.66
C GLN A 112 -1.87 -3.30 17.94
N LEU A 113 -1.90 -1.96 17.96
CA LEU A 113 -1.58 -1.17 19.16
C LEU A 113 -2.55 -1.49 20.30
N LEU A 114 -3.85 -1.53 20.02
CA LEU A 114 -4.86 -1.96 20.99
C LEU A 114 -4.67 -3.43 21.42
N GLY A 115 -4.22 -4.29 20.51
CA GLY A 115 -3.89 -5.68 20.82
C GLY A 115 -2.70 -5.81 21.79
N MET A 116 -1.69 -4.93 21.65
CA MET A 116 -0.50 -4.93 22.48
C MET A 116 -0.79 -4.61 23.95
N ASP A 117 -1.75 -3.74 24.25
CA ASP A 117 -2.17 -3.41 25.64
C ASP A 117 -2.63 -4.64 26.44
N THR A 118 -3.07 -5.68 25.74
CA THR A 118 -3.59 -6.92 26.34
C THR A 118 -2.67 -8.13 26.13
N ALA A 119 -1.61 -7.98 25.33
CA ALA A 119 -0.70 -9.06 24.98
C ALA A 119 0.50 -9.11 25.93
N SER A 120 0.96 -10.32 26.26
CA SER A 120 2.17 -10.53 27.06
C SER A 120 3.11 -11.54 26.41
N GLY A 121 4.39 -11.50 26.78
CA GLY A 121 5.41 -12.43 26.32
C GLY A 121 5.59 -12.46 24.79
N LYS A 122 5.53 -13.66 24.20
CA LYS A 122 5.75 -13.88 22.76
C LYS A 122 4.70 -13.18 21.88
N ALA A 123 3.47 -13.03 22.38
CA ALA A 123 2.39 -12.38 21.64
C ALA A 123 2.61 -10.88 21.49
N PHE A 124 3.10 -10.22 22.56
CA PHE A 124 3.46 -8.80 22.53
C PHE A 124 4.54 -8.53 21.48
N SER A 125 5.64 -9.29 21.50
CA SER A 125 6.74 -9.13 20.55
C SER A 125 6.30 -9.25 19.08
N ARG A 126 5.44 -10.23 18.75
CA ARG A 126 4.93 -10.45 17.38
C ARG A 126 3.94 -9.37 16.95
N ALA A 127 3.08 -8.91 17.86
CA ALA A 127 2.19 -7.79 17.63
C ALA A 127 2.97 -6.49 17.37
N THR A 128 4.03 -6.23 18.13
CA THR A 128 4.92 -5.08 17.93
C THR A 128 5.58 -5.09 16.56
N VAL A 129 6.11 -6.24 16.10
CA VAL A 129 6.72 -6.35 14.77
C VAL A 129 5.69 -6.03 13.68
N THR A 130 4.46 -6.53 13.84
CA THR A 130 3.36 -6.29 12.90
C THR A 130 2.94 -4.81 12.90
N PHE A 131 2.83 -4.20 14.08
CA PHE A 131 2.55 -2.77 14.25
C PHE A 131 3.60 -1.90 13.55
N VAL A 132 4.88 -2.14 13.83
CA VAL A 132 6.00 -1.39 13.22
C VAL A 132 5.99 -1.58 11.71
N GLY A 133 5.75 -2.80 11.22
CA GLY A 133 5.63 -3.07 9.79
C GLY A 133 4.55 -2.22 9.12
N TRP A 134 3.34 -2.18 9.70
CA TRP A 134 2.25 -1.37 9.16
C TRP A 134 2.54 0.13 9.21
N LEU A 135 3.22 0.60 10.25
CA LEU A 135 3.60 2.00 10.41
C LEU A 135 4.65 2.43 9.37
N LEU A 136 5.64 1.58 9.11
CA LEU A 136 6.64 1.83 8.05
C LEU A 136 5.99 1.77 6.66
N ALA A 137 5.09 0.82 6.43
CA ALA A 137 4.34 0.71 5.18
C ALA A 137 3.50 1.96 4.90
N CYS A 138 2.72 2.44 5.88
CA CYS A 138 1.89 3.62 5.69
C CYS A 138 2.72 4.91 5.51
N THR A 139 3.82 5.05 6.27
CA THR A 139 4.74 6.19 6.14
C THR A 139 5.42 6.20 4.78
N GLY A 140 5.89 5.03 4.32
CA GLY A 140 6.48 4.87 3.00
C GLY A 140 5.48 5.14 1.87
N ASN A 141 4.25 4.63 1.98
CA ASN A 141 3.20 4.91 0.99
C ASN A 141 2.88 6.40 0.91
N PHE A 142 2.72 7.07 2.05
CA PHE A 142 2.47 8.50 2.09
C PHE A 142 3.63 9.29 1.49
N GLY A 143 4.87 8.94 1.84
CA GLY A 143 6.07 9.54 1.25
C GLY A 143 6.15 9.37 -0.26
N MET A 144 5.82 8.19 -0.79
CA MET A 144 5.76 7.95 -2.23
C MET A 144 4.69 8.81 -2.91
N MET A 145 3.50 8.94 -2.30
CA MET A 145 2.44 9.79 -2.85
C MET A 145 2.86 11.25 -2.91
N VAL A 146 3.42 11.79 -1.82
CA VAL A 146 3.92 13.18 -1.78
C VAL A 146 5.05 13.39 -2.80
N ALA A 147 6.04 12.48 -2.85
CA ALA A 147 7.15 12.60 -3.78
C ALA A 147 6.69 12.51 -5.25
N SER A 148 5.69 11.65 -5.54
CA SER A 148 5.17 11.46 -6.90
C SER A 148 4.51 12.72 -7.48
N ALA A 149 3.94 13.59 -6.64
CA ALA A 149 3.37 14.87 -7.06
C ALA A 149 4.45 15.85 -7.58
N HIS A 150 5.70 15.65 -7.17
CA HIS A 150 6.84 16.51 -7.54
C HIS A 150 7.79 15.88 -8.56
N LEU A 151 7.52 14.63 -8.99
CA LEU A 151 8.23 14.02 -10.11
C LEU A 151 7.75 14.67 -11.42
N GLU A 152 8.70 15.11 -12.25
CA GLU A 152 8.42 15.61 -13.60
C GLU A 152 7.50 14.59 -14.31
N ALA A 153 6.39 15.07 -14.90
CA ALA A 153 5.51 14.19 -15.66
C ALA A 153 6.33 13.55 -16.78
N PRO A 154 6.26 12.21 -16.96
CA PRO A 154 6.79 11.64 -18.18
C PRO A 154 6.00 12.28 -19.33
N SER A 155 6.67 13.09 -20.13
CA SER A 155 6.03 13.67 -21.31
C SER A 155 5.56 12.48 -22.15
N PRO A 156 4.28 12.38 -22.53
CA PRO A 156 3.78 11.21 -23.22
C PRO A 156 4.45 10.98 -24.58
N CYS A 157 5.19 11.95 -25.13
CA CYS A 157 6.03 11.80 -26.31
C CYS A 157 7.08 12.91 -26.33
N THR A 158 8.34 12.60 -26.00
CA THR A 158 9.44 13.43 -26.50
C THR A 158 9.57 13.12 -28.00
N LYS A 159 9.33 14.14 -28.83
CA LYS A 159 9.51 14.12 -30.29
C LYS A 159 10.77 13.34 -30.67
N GLY A 160 10.64 12.12 -31.20
CA GLY A 160 11.79 11.37 -31.74
C GLY A 160 11.65 9.86 -31.83
N ASP A 161 10.84 9.20 -31.00
CA ASP A 161 10.84 7.73 -30.94
C ASP A 161 9.71 7.11 -31.79
N ALA A 162 10.08 6.39 -32.85
CA ALA A 162 9.21 5.64 -33.74
C ALA A 162 8.53 4.41 -33.08
N GLN A 163 8.54 4.32 -31.75
CA GLN A 163 7.97 3.21 -30.97
C GLN A 163 7.08 3.77 -29.87
N CYS A 164 6.01 4.48 -30.25
CA CYS A 164 4.92 4.75 -29.33
C CYS A 164 3.83 3.68 -29.54
N PRO A 165 3.44 2.88 -28.52
CA PRO A 165 2.33 1.95 -28.65
C PRO A 165 1.04 2.73 -28.88
N ALA A 166 0.27 2.34 -29.90
CA ALA A 166 -0.90 3.06 -30.45
C ALA A 166 -2.01 3.43 -29.42
N ALA A 167 -1.96 2.87 -28.21
CA ALA A 167 -2.86 3.20 -27.11
C ALA A 167 -2.61 4.61 -26.52
N ALA A 168 -1.36 5.07 -26.47
CA ALA A 168 -1.02 6.39 -25.92
C ALA A 168 -1.45 7.53 -26.85
N ALA A 169 -1.31 7.34 -28.17
CA ALA A 169 -1.71 8.32 -29.18
C ALA A 169 -3.23 8.58 -29.22
N LYS A 170 -4.05 7.56 -28.90
CA LYS A 170 -5.52 7.70 -28.85
C LYS A 170 -6.01 8.52 -27.65
N ALA A 171 -5.35 8.40 -26.50
CA ALA A 171 -5.72 9.16 -25.31
C ALA A 171 -5.47 10.66 -25.51
N THR A 172 -4.36 11.03 -26.15
CA THR A 172 -4.05 12.43 -26.43
C THR A 172 -5.02 13.06 -27.42
N GLN A 173 -5.46 12.33 -28.45
CA GLN A 173 -6.46 12.85 -29.40
C GLN A 173 -7.85 13.04 -28.78
N ALA A 174 -8.26 12.17 -27.85
CA ALA A 174 -9.53 12.31 -27.15
C ALA A 174 -9.52 13.53 -26.21
N GLU A 175 -8.43 13.76 -25.49
CA GLU A 175 -8.31 14.89 -24.56
C GLU A 175 -8.25 16.24 -25.32
N THR A 176 -7.49 16.30 -26.42
CA THR A 176 -7.39 17.52 -27.25
C THR A 176 -8.71 17.84 -27.98
N ALA A 177 -9.47 16.83 -28.41
CA ALA A 177 -10.77 17.07 -29.06
C ALA A 177 -11.83 17.61 -28.09
N THR A 178 -11.72 17.26 -26.80
CA THR A 178 -12.67 17.71 -25.77
C THR A 178 -12.39 19.15 -25.34
N GLU A 179 -11.12 19.57 -25.33
CA GLU A 179 -10.71 20.93 -24.95
C GLU A 179 -11.06 21.97 -26.05
N VAL A 180 -10.96 21.60 -27.34
CA VAL A 180 -11.36 22.47 -28.46
C VAL A 180 -12.88 22.65 -28.56
N ALA A 181 -13.65 21.61 -28.20
CA ALA A 181 -15.12 21.70 -28.17
C ALA A 181 -15.63 22.58 -27.03
N ALA A 182 -14.89 22.69 -25.92
CA ALA A 182 -15.26 23.55 -24.79
C ALA A 182 -14.90 25.03 -25.00
N SER A 183 -13.95 25.35 -25.89
CA SER A 183 -13.57 26.74 -26.19
C SER A 183 -14.33 27.36 -27.37
N THR A 184 -15.23 26.61 -28.01
CA THR A 184 -16.01 27.05 -29.18
C THR A 184 -17.52 27.02 -28.96
N ALA A 185 -17.98 26.77 -27.72
CA ALA A 185 -19.39 26.85 -27.30
C ALA A 185 -19.68 28.14 -26.51
#